data_AF-A0A6V8NW75-F1
#
_entry.id   AF-A0A6V8NW75-F1
#
_cell.length_a   1.000
_cell.length_b   1.000
_cell.length_c   1.000
_cell.angle_alpha   90.00
_cell.angle_beta   90.00
_cell.angle_gamma   90.00
#
_symmetry.space_group_name_H-M   'P 1'
#
loop_
_entity.id
_entity.type
_entity.pdbx_description
1 polymer ?
#
loop_
_entity_poly.entity_id
_entity_poly.type
_entity_poly.pdbx_seq_one_letter_code
_entity_poly.pdbx_strand_id
1 'polypeptide(L)'
;WVCNRLYHDFGIDLHVKVFESGRTAPWEFHVQIKGTKHPHISKDRIHFDIDTEHLKDWRDSLLPVLFVICDVRSDKVYWLWIKKYLNKLNLDWQEQSIITLQIPANNQLRPEILPQLCTDLRRSFLMHEARKVIGLMEEPDEINRSSFGFNSPYYRPLTELGRSIKNPALARCILCGNYFWIEEGIAIAWEFVKIYEPYVYEPAVYDCDAPEEFCPVCMS
;
A
#
# COMPACT_ATOMS: atom_id res chain seq x y z
N TRP A 1 12.24 4.89 15.19
CA TRP A 1 10.77 5.12 15.21
C TRP A 1 10.30 5.08 16.64
N VAL A 2 9.14 5.65 16.95
CA VAL A 2 8.57 5.59 18.30
C VAL A 2 7.50 4.51 18.32
N CYS A 3 7.64 3.56 19.24
CA CYS A 3 6.70 2.46 19.44
C CYS A 3 5.92 2.70 20.73
N ASN A 4 4.62 2.95 20.58
CA ASN A 4 3.70 3.10 21.70
C ASN A 4 3.02 1.75 21.94
N ARG A 5 3.14 1.21 23.16
CA ARG A 5 2.43 -0.01 23.54
C ARG A 5 0.95 0.30 23.73
N LEU A 6 0.09 -0.51 23.10
CA LEU A 6 -1.34 -0.50 23.36
C LEU A 6 -1.62 -1.51 24.49
N TYR A 7 -2.38 -1.08 25.50
CA TYR A 7 -2.61 -1.86 26.72
C TYR A 7 -3.94 -2.61 26.71
N HIS A 8 -4.81 -2.31 25.74
CA HIS A 8 -6.08 -3.00 25.57
C HIS A 8 -5.95 -4.05 24.48
N ASP A 9 -6.50 -5.24 24.74
CA ASP A 9 -6.41 -6.40 23.83
C ASP A 9 -7.46 -6.31 22.72
N PHE A 10 -7.21 -5.43 21.75
CA PHE A 10 -7.97 -5.34 20.51
C PHE A 10 -7.25 -6.05 19.35
N GLY A 11 -6.39 -7.04 19.67
CA GLY A 11 -5.60 -7.73 18.66
C GLY A 11 -4.58 -6.84 17.93
N ILE A 12 -4.09 -5.78 18.59
CA ILE A 12 -2.94 -4.94 18.18
C ILE A 12 -2.08 -4.65 19.41
N ASP A 13 -0.77 -4.89 19.33
CA ASP A 13 0.16 -4.71 20.45
C ASP A 13 0.83 -3.33 20.45
N LEU A 14 1.17 -2.80 19.28
CA LEU A 14 1.90 -1.53 19.15
C LEU A 14 1.26 -0.60 18.12
N HIS A 15 1.31 0.69 18.42
CA HIS A 15 1.19 1.78 17.46
C HIS A 15 2.57 2.38 17.20
N VAL A 16 2.95 2.54 15.94
CA VAL A 16 4.28 3.01 15.56
C VAL A 16 4.18 4.29 14.74
N LYS A 17 4.82 5.34 15.25
CA LYS A 17 5.03 6.60 14.53
C LYS A 17 6.40 6.62 13.87
N VAL A 18 6.42 6.86 12.56
CA VAL A 18 7.65 6.95 11.78
C VAL A 18 8.22 8.36 11.85
N PHE A 19 9.54 8.42 12.00
CA PHE A 19 10.33 9.65 11.96
C PHE A 19 11.43 9.49 10.91
N GLU A 20 11.61 10.51 10.08
CA GLU A 20 12.60 10.56 9.02
C GLU A 20 13.50 11.78 9.25
N SER A 21 14.81 11.58 9.33
CA SER A 21 15.80 12.65 9.57
C SER A 21 15.48 13.55 10.77
N GLY A 22 14.95 12.94 11.84
CA GLY A 22 14.57 13.65 13.07
C GLY A 22 13.27 14.46 12.98
N ARG A 23 12.56 14.42 11.84
CA ARG A 23 11.26 15.07 11.66
C ARG A 23 10.13 14.04 11.71
N THR A 24 8.99 14.47 12.24
CA THR A 24 7.76 13.68 12.23
C THR A 24 7.34 13.45 10.77
N ALA A 25 7.25 12.19 10.37
CA ALA A 25 6.65 11.84 9.09
C ALA A 25 5.13 11.63 9.29
N PRO A 26 4.30 11.82 8.26
CA PRO A 26 2.87 11.54 8.38
C PRO A 26 2.57 10.04 8.51
N TRP A 27 3.55 9.17 8.30
CA TRP A 27 3.36 7.72 8.28
C TRP A 27 3.24 7.10 9.67
N GLU A 28 2.21 6.27 9.84
CA GLU A 28 1.90 5.50 11.03
C GLU A 28 1.44 4.11 10.64
N PHE A 29 1.67 3.13 11.52
CA PHE A 29 1.19 1.77 11.32
C PHE A 29 1.01 1.05 12.66
N HIS A 30 0.24 -0.03 12.64
CA HIS A 30 0.03 -0.92 13.77
C HIS A 30 0.92 -2.16 13.67
N VAL A 31 1.26 -2.76 14.81
CA VAL A 31 1.98 -4.02 14.88
C VAL A 31 1.21 -5.01 15.75
N GLN A 32 1.01 -6.22 15.23
CA GLN A 32 0.64 -7.37 16.03
C GLN A 32 1.84 -8.31 16.12
N ILE A 33 2.19 -8.70 17.34
CA ILE A 33 3.28 -9.61 17.66
C ILE A 33 2.68 -10.94 18.13
N LYS A 34 3.23 -12.05 17.63
CA LYS A 34 2.94 -13.40 18.13
C LYS A 34 4.27 -14.13 18.41
N GLY A 35 4.39 -14.72 19.59
CA GLY A 35 5.55 -15.54 19.96
C GLY A 35 5.28 -17.02 19.72
N THR A 36 6.27 -17.74 19.19
CA THR A 36 6.24 -19.20 19.11
C THR A 36 7.58 -19.80 19.56
N LYS A 37 7.52 -20.98 20.20
CA LYS A 37 8.71 -21.76 20.55
C LYS A 37 9.06 -22.81 19.48
N HIS A 38 8.13 -23.06 18.56
CA HIS A 38 8.20 -24.11 17.56
C HIS A 38 7.63 -23.59 16.25
N PRO A 39 8.34 -22.67 15.56
CA PRO A 39 7.88 -22.20 14.26
C PRO A 39 7.79 -23.40 13.30
N HIS A 40 6.66 -23.55 12.62
CA HIS A 40 6.52 -24.52 11.55
C HIS A 40 7.18 -23.94 10.30
N ILE A 41 8.34 -24.49 9.92
CA ILE A 41 9.12 -24.02 8.77
C ILE A 41 9.06 -25.07 7.67
N SER A 42 8.62 -24.67 6.48
CA SER A 42 8.58 -25.52 5.28
C SER A 42 8.85 -24.68 4.04
N LYS A 43 9.66 -25.19 3.10
CA LYS A 43 9.97 -24.53 1.82
C LYS A 43 10.35 -23.04 1.97
N ASP A 44 11.27 -22.73 2.89
CA ASP A 44 11.73 -21.37 3.20
C ASP A 44 10.61 -20.40 3.62
N ARG A 45 9.55 -20.93 4.25
CA ARG A 45 8.43 -20.15 4.78
C ARG A 45 8.11 -20.58 6.20
N ILE A 46 7.75 -19.61 7.03
CA ILE A 46 7.17 -19.79 8.35
C ILE A 46 5.66 -19.85 8.17
N HIS A 47 5.07 -20.94 8.63
CA HIS A 47 3.64 -21.17 8.63
C HIS A 47 3.07 -20.82 9.99
N PHE A 48 2.03 -19.99 10.02
CA PHE A 48 1.37 -19.58 11.24
C PHE A 48 -0.14 -19.50 11.04
N ASP A 49 -0.87 -20.29 11.81
CA ASP A 49 -2.32 -20.32 11.76
C ASP A 49 -2.90 -19.14 12.53
N ILE A 50 -3.87 -18.47 11.93
CA ILE A 50 -4.55 -17.34 12.53
C ILE A 50 -6.03 -17.38 12.22
N ASP A 51 -6.83 -16.93 13.18
CA ASP A 51 -8.26 -16.71 12.98
C ASP A 51 -8.52 -15.67 11.89
N THR A 52 -9.44 -15.99 10.99
CA THR A 52 -9.83 -15.11 9.89
C THR A 52 -10.49 -13.82 10.37
N GLU A 53 -11.18 -13.81 11.52
CA GLU A 53 -11.76 -12.59 12.10
C GLU A 53 -10.68 -11.54 12.38
N HIS A 54 -9.55 -11.93 12.97
CA HIS A 54 -8.41 -11.03 13.14
C HIS A 54 -7.88 -10.48 11.82
N LEU A 55 -7.81 -11.31 10.77
CA LEU A 55 -7.36 -10.86 9.46
C LEU A 55 -8.33 -9.87 8.81
N LYS A 56 -9.65 -10.04 9.02
CA LYS A 56 -10.68 -9.08 8.56
C LYS A 56 -10.49 -7.75 9.28
N ASP A 57 -10.38 -7.75 10.60
CA ASP A 57 -10.14 -6.54 11.39
C ASP A 57 -8.88 -5.79 10.95
N TRP A 58 -7.78 -6.52 10.70
CA TRP A 58 -6.52 -5.93 10.28
C TRP A 58 -6.51 -5.43 8.84
N ARG A 59 -7.29 -6.06 7.96
CA ARG A 59 -7.46 -5.61 6.57
C ARG A 59 -8.21 -4.28 6.52
N ASP A 60 -9.24 -4.16 7.35
CA ASP A 60 -10.17 -3.03 7.38
C ASP A 60 -9.68 -1.92 8.33
N SER A 61 -8.62 -2.17 9.10
CA SER A 61 -7.93 -1.17 9.90
C SER A 61 -7.52 0.04 9.05
N LEU A 62 -7.75 1.24 9.60
CA LEU A 62 -7.37 2.51 8.99
C LEU A 62 -5.85 2.62 8.79
N LEU A 63 -5.08 2.06 9.74
CA LEU A 63 -3.62 2.05 9.68
C LEU A 63 -3.13 0.68 9.18
N PRO A 64 -2.09 0.63 8.33
CA PRO A 64 -1.48 -0.62 7.91
C PRO A 64 -1.06 -1.48 9.11
N VAL A 65 -1.29 -2.79 9.03
CA VAL A 65 -0.89 -3.74 10.09
C VAL A 65 0.34 -4.53 9.64
N LEU A 66 1.42 -4.41 10.42
CA LEU A 66 2.61 -5.26 10.34
C LEU A 66 2.42 -6.44 11.30
N PHE A 67 2.31 -7.64 10.75
CA PHE A 67 2.29 -8.85 11.55
C PHE A 67 3.71 -9.35 11.77
N VAL A 68 4.02 -9.68 13.03
CA VAL A 68 5.36 -10.07 13.47
C VAL A 68 5.29 -11.40 14.21
N ILE A 69 6.14 -12.35 13.80
CA ILE A 69 6.36 -13.61 14.51
C ILE A 69 7.73 -13.61 15.16
N CYS A 70 7.77 -13.83 16.46
CA CYS A 70 9.00 -14.05 17.20
C CYS A 70 9.21 -15.55 17.45
N ASP A 71 10.26 -16.12 16.86
CA ASP A 71 10.79 -17.41 17.28
C ASP A 71 11.64 -17.21 18.55
N VAL A 72 11.02 -17.55 19.68
CA VAL A 72 11.58 -17.32 21.01
C VAL A 72 12.85 -18.14 21.27
N ARG A 73 13.05 -19.27 20.56
CA ARG A 73 14.22 -20.13 20.79
C ARG A 73 15.44 -19.66 20.01
N SER A 74 15.23 -19.18 18.79
CA SER A 74 16.34 -18.77 17.91
C SER A 74 16.58 -17.26 17.92
N ASP A 75 15.78 -16.49 18.68
CA ASP A 75 15.80 -15.02 18.71
C ASP A 75 15.65 -14.41 17.31
N LYS A 76 14.88 -15.08 16.45
CA LYS A 76 14.59 -14.61 15.10
C LYS A 76 13.19 -14.04 15.05
N VAL A 77 13.08 -12.89 14.40
CA VAL A 77 11.82 -12.19 14.22
C VAL A 77 11.51 -12.12 12.73
N TYR A 78 10.30 -12.48 12.35
CA TYR A 78 9.82 -12.48 10.97
C TYR A 78 8.64 -11.54 10.82
N TRP A 79 8.42 -10.99 9.62
CA TRP A 79 7.38 -9.96 9.43
C TRP A 79 6.63 -10.07 8.10
N LEU A 80 5.43 -9.49 8.09
CA LEU A 80 4.53 -9.46 6.94
C LEU A 80 3.57 -8.27 7.00
N TRP A 81 3.44 -7.52 5.91
CA TRP A 81 2.35 -6.54 5.76
C TRP A 81 1.05 -7.26 5.44
N ILE A 82 0.07 -7.22 6.34
CA ILE A 82 -1.16 -8.02 6.24
C ILE A 82 -1.93 -7.66 4.97
N LYS A 83 -2.30 -6.39 4.78
CA LYS A 83 -3.09 -5.95 3.61
C LYS A 83 -2.42 -6.30 2.27
N LYS A 84 -1.11 -6.07 2.17
CA LYS A 84 -0.30 -6.41 0.98
C LYS A 84 -0.24 -7.92 0.73
N TYR A 85 -0.23 -8.74 1.77
CA TYR A 85 -0.26 -10.19 1.64
C TYR A 85 -1.64 -10.69 1.22
N LEU A 86 -2.70 -10.23 1.88
CA LEU A 86 -4.08 -10.62 1.58
C LEU A 86 -4.47 -10.25 0.15
N ASN A 87 -4.04 -9.09 -0.36
CA ASN A 87 -4.28 -8.69 -1.75
C ASN A 87 -3.61 -9.62 -2.79
N LYS A 88 -2.65 -10.46 -2.38
CA LYS A 88 -2.00 -11.45 -3.25
C LYS A 88 -2.58 -12.85 -3.12
N LEU A 89 -3.47 -13.07 -2.16
CA LEU A 89 -4.15 -14.35 -2.04
C LEU A 89 -5.23 -14.41 -3.13
N ASN A 90 -5.12 -15.39 -4.02
CA ASN A 90 -6.13 -15.68 -5.04
C ASN A 90 -7.29 -16.55 -4.49
N LEU A 91 -7.37 -16.73 -3.17
CA LEU A 91 -8.31 -17.65 -2.50
C LEU A 91 -9.38 -16.84 -1.75
N ASP A 92 -10.59 -17.40 -1.65
CA ASP A 92 -11.68 -16.91 -0.80
C ASP A 92 -11.38 -17.16 0.68
N TRP A 93 -10.28 -16.59 1.17
CA TRP A 93 -9.79 -16.78 2.54
C TRP A 93 -10.79 -16.29 3.59
N GLN A 94 -11.70 -15.40 3.21
CA GLN A 94 -12.71 -14.80 4.09
C GLN A 94 -13.78 -15.81 4.56
N GLU A 95 -13.94 -16.92 3.84
CA GLU A 95 -14.92 -17.98 4.14
C GLU A 95 -14.37 -19.05 5.09
N GLN A 96 -13.05 -19.06 5.33
CA GLN A 96 -12.42 -20.01 6.25
C GLN A 96 -12.40 -19.44 7.67
N SER A 97 -12.48 -20.29 8.70
CA SER A 97 -12.32 -19.85 10.09
C SER A 97 -10.86 -19.58 10.46
N ILE A 98 -9.93 -20.32 9.85
CA ILE A 98 -8.49 -20.23 10.10
C ILE A 98 -7.76 -20.16 8.76
N ILE A 99 -6.77 -19.27 8.69
CA ILE A 99 -5.85 -19.15 7.57
C ILE A 99 -4.42 -19.39 8.05
N THR A 100 -3.67 -20.19 7.31
CA THR A 100 -2.22 -20.32 7.51
C THR A 100 -1.50 -19.21 6.76
N LEU A 101 -0.96 -18.22 7.47
CA LEU A 101 -0.05 -17.24 6.91
C LEU A 101 1.27 -17.90 6.52
N GLN A 102 1.76 -17.58 5.33
CA GLN A 102 3.02 -18.10 4.79
C GLN A 102 4.05 -16.99 4.66
N ILE A 103 4.83 -16.79 5.72
CA ILE A 103 5.79 -15.70 5.83
C ILE A 103 7.13 -16.14 5.25
N PRO A 104 7.70 -15.47 4.24
CA PRO A 104 9.01 -15.82 3.72
C PRO A 104 10.09 -15.79 4.81
N ALA A 105 10.95 -16.80 4.88
CA ALA A 105 12.01 -16.88 5.89
C ALA A 105 13.09 -15.81 5.72
N ASN A 106 13.19 -15.22 4.53
CA ASN A 106 14.04 -14.07 4.28
C ASN A 106 13.41 -12.73 4.72
N ASN A 107 12.13 -12.69 5.10
CA ASN A 107 11.50 -11.54 5.76
C ASN A 107 11.86 -11.49 7.25
N GLN A 108 13.15 -11.52 7.57
CA GLN A 108 13.62 -11.36 8.94
C GLN A 108 13.60 -9.86 9.30
N LEU A 109 13.03 -9.53 10.45
CA LEU A 109 12.99 -8.17 10.97
C LEU A 109 14.36 -7.86 11.60
N ARG A 110 15.16 -7.09 10.88
CA ARG A 110 16.50 -6.62 11.28
C ARG A 110 16.62 -5.11 11.05
N PRO A 111 17.55 -4.40 11.70
CA PRO A 111 17.72 -2.96 11.49
C PRO A 111 17.88 -2.56 10.02
N GLU A 112 18.55 -3.40 9.21
CA GLU A 112 18.84 -3.12 7.81
C GLU A 112 17.59 -3.09 6.91
N ILE A 113 16.47 -3.71 7.33
CA ILE A 113 15.23 -3.71 6.55
C ILE A 113 14.31 -2.53 6.88
N LEU A 114 14.62 -1.71 7.89
CA LEU A 114 13.79 -0.58 8.28
C LEU A 114 13.57 0.44 7.14
N PRO A 115 14.60 0.78 6.32
CA PRO A 115 14.39 1.65 5.15
C PRO A 115 13.40 1.04 4.15
N GLN A 116 13.44 -0.29 3.96
CA GLN A 116 12.50 -0.98 3.07
C GLN A 116 11.07 -0.96 3.63
N LEU A 117 10.89 -1.17 4.94
CA LEU A 117 9.59 -1.05 5.59
C LEU A 117 9.03 0.37 5.47
N CYS A 118 9.86 1.39 5.66
CA CYS A 118 9.47 2.79 5.45
C CYS A 118 9.00 3.03 4.01
N THR A 119 9.78 2.52 3.06
CA THR A 119 9.48 2.63 1.63
C THR A 119 8.16 1.94 1.29
N ASP A 120 7.94 0.71 1.77
CA ASP A 120 6.69 -0.03 1.58
C ASP A 120 5.49 0.72 2.18
N LEU A 121 5.63 1.29 3.38
CA LEU A 121 4.59 2.07 4.05
C LEU A 121 4.25 3.35 3.28
N ARG A 122 5.26 4.14 2.89
CA ARG A 122 5.07 5.37 2.11
C ARG A 122 4.33 5.09 0.81
N ARG A 123 4.70 4.02 0.11
CA ARG A 123 4.04 3.63 -1.15
C ARG A 123 2.60 3.20 -0.95
N SER A 124 2.32 2.47 0.13
CA SER A 124 0.95 2.10 0.50
C SER A 124 0.09 3.32 0.85
N PHE A 125 0.68 4.31 1.53
CA PHE A 125 -0.01 5.55 1.85
C PHE A 125 -0.28 6.37 0.59
N LEU A 126 0.72 6.53 -0.27
CA LEU A 126 0.55 7.27 -1.52
C LEU A 126 -0.50 6.64 -2.43
N MET A 127 -0.56 5.31 -2.48
CA MET A 127 -1.64 4.56 -3.15
C MET A 127 -3.02 4.93 -2.65
N HIS A 128 -3.16 5.02 -1.33
CA HIS A 128 -4.42 5.36 -0.70
C HIS A 128 -4.81 6.81 -1.00
N GLU A 129 -3.87 7.75 -0.89
CA GLU A 129 -4.12 9.14 -1.23
C GLU A 129 -4.42 9.32 -2.73
N ALA A 130 -3.71 8.63 -3.63
CA ALA A 130 -4.04 8.65 -5.06
C ALA A 130 -5.50 8.35 -5.35
N ARG A 131 -6.08 7.34 -4.68
CA ARG A 131 -7.48 6.97 -4.89
C ARG A 131 -8.43 8.07 -4.41
N LYS A 132 -8.11 8.74 -3.29
CA LYS A 132 -8.89 9.88 -2.81
C LYS A 132 -8.79 11.07 -3.75
N VAL A 133 -7.58 11.38 -4.22
CA VAL A 133 -7.31 12.47 -5.16
C VAL A 133 -8.08 12.24 -6.46
N ILE A 134 -8.00 11.02 -7.02
CA ILE A 134 -8.77 10.64 -8.20
C ILE A 134 -10.27 10.82 -7.94
N GLY A 135 -10.81 10.30 -6.83
CA GLY A 135 -12.21 10.48 -6.48
C GLY A 135 -12.62 11.95 -6.37
N LEU A 136 -11.81 12.79 -5.74
CA LEU A 136 -12.04 14.23 -5.64
C LEU A 136 -12.04 14.93 -7.01
N MET A 137 -11.11 14.55 -7.89
CA MET A 137 -11.02 15.12 -9.24
C MET A 137 -12.13 14.64 -10.17
N GLU A 138 -12.65 13.43 -9.92
CA GLU A 138 -13.74 12.82 -10.67
C GLU A 138 -15.14 13.23 -10.18
N GLU A 139 -15.27 13.69 -8.93
CA GLU A 139 -16.52 14.15 -8.32
C GLU A 139 -16.56 15.67 -7.99
N PRO A 140 -16.47 16.60 -8.97
CA PRO A 140 -16.52 18.03 -8.62
C PRO A 140 -17.91 18.56 -8.25
N ASP A 141 -19.02 18.00 -8.78
CA ASP A 141 -20.37 18.57 -8.62
C ASP A 141 -21.51 17.53 -8.83
N GLU A 142 -22.49 17.48 -7.92
CA GLU A 142 -23.70 16.62 -7.99
C GLU A 142 -24.63 16.91 -9.21
N ILE A 143 -24.33 17.91 -10.04
CA ILE A 143 -25.29 18.44 -11.04
C ILE A 143 -25.17 17.79 -12.44
N ASN A 144 -24.09 17.07 -12.75
CA ASN A 144 -23.86 16.56 -14.12
C ASN A 144 -23.55 15.05 -14.20
N ARG A 145 -24.36 14.22 -13.54
CA ARG A 145 -24.29 12.75 -13.61
C ARG A 145 -24.58 12.13 -15.00
N SER A 146 -24.79 12.91 -16.07
CA SER A 146 -25.29 12.38 -17.35
C SER A 146 -24.39 12.58 -18.57
N SER A 147 -23.15 13.10 -18.48
CA SER A 147 -22.34 13.30 -19.72
C SER A 147 -20.82 13.13 -19.63
N PHE A 148 -20.21 12.82 -18.49
CA PHE A 148 -18.83 12.30 -18.46
C PHE A 148 -18.87 10.79 -18.21
N GLY A 149 -19.02 10.07 -19.32
CA GLY A 149 -19.25 8.63 -19.31
C GLY A 149 -18.05 7.85 -18.77
N PHE A 150 -18.18 7.39 -17.53
CA PHE A 150 -17.51 6.20 -16.98
C PHE A 150 -17.89 4.88 -17.70
N ASN A 151 -18.45 4.98 -18.91
CA ASN A 151 -18.80 3.86 -19.78
C ASN A 151 -17.78 3.67 -20.91
N SER A 152 -16.58 4.26 -20.80
CA SER A 152 -15.47 3.89 -21.68
C SER A 152 -15.13 2.42 -21.40
N PRO A 153 -15.21 1.50 -22.38
CA PRO A 153 -14.76 0.11 -22.20
C PRO A 153 -13.25 0.03 -21.89
N TYR A 154 -12.55 1.15 -21.96
CA TYR A 154 -11.13 1.29 -21.69
C TYR A 154 -10.81 1.78 -20.28
N TYR A 155 -11.79 2.12 -19.43
CA TYR A 155 -11.50 2.49 -18.04
C TYR A 155 -10.85 1.32 -17.31
N ARG A 156 -9.66 1.55 -16.75
CA ARG A 156 -8.88 0.58 -15.98
C ARG A 156 -8.63 1.12 -14.58
N PRO A 157 -8.83 0.30 -13.53
CA PRO A 157 -8.43 0.68 -12.18
C PRO A 157 -6.95 1.06 -12.12
N LEU A 158 -6.63 2.06 -11.29
CA LEU A 158 -5.25 2.47 -11.04
C LEU A 158 -4.43 1.26 -10.58
N THR A 159 -3.39 0.95 -11.36
CA THR A 159 -2.50 -0.19 -11.07
C THR A 159 -1.62 0.07 -9.86
N GLU A 160 -1.07 -0.99 -9.28
CA GLU A 160 -0.09 -0.89 -8.19
C GLU A 160 1.17 -0.12 -8.63
N LEU A 161 1.79 0.59 -7.69
CA LEU A 161 2.89 1.49 -7.98
C LEU A 161 4.11 0.62 -8.22
N GLY A 162 4.63 0.67 -9.45
CA GLY A 162 5.80 -0.10 -9.87
C GLY A 162 7.05 0.30 -9.10
N ARG A 163 7.82 -0.68 -8.60
CA ARG A 163 9.03 -0.46 -7.77
C ARG A 163 10.11 0.40 -8.45
N SER A 164 10.09 0.48 -9.78
CA SER A 164 10.97 1.32 -10.57
C SER A 164 10.72 2.82 -10.40
N ILE A 165 9.49 3.22 -10.05
CA ILE A 165 9.11 4.62 -9.86
C ILE A 165 9.56 5.06 -8.46
N LYS A 166 10.51 6.01 -8.42
CA LYS A 166 11.12 6.54 -7.21
C LYS A 166 10.38 7.77 -6.70
N ASN A 167 10.05 8.71 -7.58
CA ASN A 167 9.23 9.89 -7.28
C ASN A 167 7.90 9.78 -8.04
N PRO A 168 6.93 9.05 -7.48
CA PRO A 168 5.65 8.82 -8.11
C PRO A 168 4.77 10.07 -8.20
N ALA A 169 4.22 10.32 -9.38
CA ALA A 169 3.09 11.19 -9.63
C ALA A 169 1.98 10.41 -10.36
N LEU A 170 0.78 10.96 -10.40
CA LEU A 170 -0.31 10.49 -11.24
C LEU A 170 -0.33 11.25 -12.57
N ALA A 171 -0.64 10.54 -13.63
CA ALA A 171 -0.93 11.11 -14.94
C ALA A 171 -2.33 10.69 -15.36
N ARG A 172 -3.17 11.65 -15.76
CA ARG A 172 -4.46 11.44 -16.41
C ARG A 172 -4.26 11.52 -17.91
N CYS A 173 -4.60 10.46 -18.63
CA CYS A 173 -4.51 10.44 -20.09
C CYS A 173 -5.60 11.34 -20.70
N ILE A 174 -5.23 12.31 -21.53
CA ILE A 174 -6.20 13.22 -22.17
C ILE A 174 -7.10 12.53 -23.19
N LEU A 175 -6.67 11.40 -23.77
CA LEU A 175 -7.45 10.66 -24.77
C LEU A 175 -8.46 9.70 -24.14
N CYS A 176 -8.01 8.87 -23.19
CA CYS A 176 -8.86 7.80 -22.63
C CYS A 176 -9.37 8.07 -21.21
N GLY A 177 -8.90 9.14 -20.56
CA GLY A 177 -9.28 9.52 -19.19
C GLY A 177 -8.67 8.67 -18.08
N ASN A 178 -7.93 7.60 -18.40
CA ASN A 178 -7.34 6.73 -17.39
C ASN A 178 -6.22 7.40 -16.60
N TYR A 179 -6.18 7.07 -15.30
CA TYR A 179 -5.06 7.43 -14.41
C TYR A 179 -4.01 6.33 -14.39
N PHE A 180 -2.73 6.72 -14.38
CA PHE A 180 -1.61 5.82 -14.25
C PHE A 180 -0.46 6.49 -13.49
N TRP A 181 0.46 5.67 -12.97
CA TRP A 181 1.65 6.17 -12.29
C TRP A 181 2.75 6.54 -13.27
N ILE A 182 3.40 7.67 -13.02
CA ILE A 182 4.55 8.14 -13.77
C ILE A 182 5.65 8.59 -12.80
N GLU A 183 6.91 8.54 -13.24
CA GLU A 183 7.99 9.25 -12.54
C GLU A 183 7.80 10.75 -12.77
N GLU A 184 7.69 11.53 -11.70
CA GLU A 184 7.37 12.95 -11.78
C GLU A 184 8.35 13.74 -12.65
N GLY A 185 9.64 13.40 -12.59
CA GLY A 185 10.65 14.02 -13.44
C GLY A 185 10.39 13.82 -14.95
N ILE A 186 9.71 12.73 -15.34
CA ILE A 186 9.29 12.52 -16.73
C ILE A 186 8.15 13.48 -17.09
N ALA A 187 7.11 13.58 -16.25
CA ALA A 187 5.99 14.49 -16.50
C ALA A 187 6.47 15.95 -16.64
N ILE A 188 7.41 16.37 -15.78
CA ILE A 188 8.03 17.70 -15.85
C ILE A 188 8.83 17.87 -17.14
N ALA A 189 9.68 16.90 -17.50
CA ALA A 189 10.52 16.99 -18.69
C ALA A 189 9.72 17.02 -20.01
N TRP A 190 8.52 16.43 -19.99
CA TRP A 190 7.57 16.43 -21.12
C TRP A 190 6.54 17.57 -21.04
N GLU A 191 6.72 18.50 -20.10
CA GLU A 191 5.88 19.69 -19.93
C GLU A 191 4.38 19.38 -19.75
N PHE A 192 4.06 18.22 -19.17
CA PHE A 192 2.67 17.85 -18.85
C PHE A 192 2.03 18.87 -17.91
N VAL A 193 0.77 19.22 -18.17
CA VAL A 193 0.05 20.22 -17.37
C VAL A 193 -0.24 19.66 -15.98
N LYS A 194 0.31 20.27 -14.93
CA LYS A 194 -0.01 19.93 -13.54
C LYS A 194 -1.39 20.46 -13.17
N ILE A 195 -2.30 19.57 -12.79
CA ILE A 195 -3.70 19.87 -12.49
C ILE A 195 -4.07 19.70 -11.00
N TYR A 196 -3.18 19.13 -10.19
CA TYR A 196 -3.38 18.97 -8.75
C TYR A 196 -2.05 18.82 -7.99
N GLU A 197 -1.85 19.57 -6.90
CA GLU A 197 -0.78 19.36 -5.91
C GLU A 197 -1.02 20.18 -4.63
N PRO A 198 -1.88 19.75 -3.70
CA PRO A 198 -2.19 20.54 -2.51
C PRO A 198 -1.31 20.19 -1.30
N TYR A 199 -0.80 18.96 -1.18
CA TYR A 199 -0.04 18.50 0.00
C TYR A 199 1.17 17.63 -0.36
N VAL A 200 2.23 17.71 0.45
CA VAL A 200 3.54 17.04 0.23
C VAL A 200 3.47 15.51 0.23
N TYR A 201 2.43 14.91 0.83
CA TYR A 201 2.25 13.46 0.93
C TYR A 201 1.22 12.90 -0.06
N GLU A 202 0.56 13.77 -0.81
CA GLU A 202 -0.37 13.38 -1.87
C GLU A 202 0.38 13.33 -3.21
N PRO A 203 -0.04 12.47 -4.13
CA PRO A 203 0.54 12.46 -5.46
C PRO A 203 0.09 13.71 -6.23
N ALA A 204 1.04 14.42 -6.82
CA ALA A 204 0.71 15.41 -7.84
C ALA A 204 0.02 14.72 -9.03
N VAL A 205 -0.89 15.43 -9.69
CA VAL A 205 -1.60 14.93 -10.88
C VAL A 205 -1.31 15.82 -12.06
N TYR A 206 -0.99 15.18 -13.18
CA TYR A 206 -0.67 15.81 -14.46
C TYR A 206 -1.62 15.32 -15.56
N ASP A 207 -1.92 16.16 -16.54
CA ASP A 207 -2.50 15.72 -17.80
C ASP A 207 -1.40 15.24 -18.75
N CYS A 208 -1.51 14.00 -19.21
CA CYS A 208 -0.58 13.39 -20.15
C CYS A 208 -0.99 13.73 -21.59
N ASP A 209 -0.24 14.66 -22.20
CA ASP A 209 -0.45 15.12 -23.57
C ASP A 209 0.28 14.24 -24.63
N ALA A 210 1.00 13.21 -24.19
CA ALA A 210 1.66 12.21 -25.04
C ALA A 210 1.17 10.77 -24.75
N PRO A 211 -0.13 10.49 -24.92
CA PRO A 211 -0.74 9.22 -24.51
C PRO A 211 -0.21 7.99 -25.26
N GLU A 212 0.18 8.16 -26.52
CA GLU A 212 0.79 7.10 -27.36
C GLU A 212 2.15 6.62 -26.81
N GLU A 213 2.83 7.43 -26.01
CA GLU A 213 4.15 7.15 -25.45
C GLU A 213 4.09 6.63 -24.01
N PHE A 214 3.10 7.07 -23.23
CA PHE A 214 3.08 6.85 -21.78
C PHE A 214 1.84 6.15 -21.25
N CYS A 215 0.69 6.26 -21.90
CA CYS A 215 -0.54 5.71 -21.37
C CYS A 215 -0.55 4.18 -21.59
N PRO A 216 -0.57 3.35 -20.54
CA PRO A 216 -0.52 1.89 -20.69
C PRO A 216 -1.72 1.28 -21.44
N VAL A 217 -2.76 2.08 -21.68
CA VAL A 217 -3.97 1.70 -22.43
C VAL A 217 -3.91 2.15 -23.88
N CYS A 218 -3.33 3.33 -24.17
CA CYS A 218 -3.21 3.83 -25.55
C CYS A 218 -1.99 3.24 -26.28
N MET A 219 -0.96 2.84 -25.55
CA MET A 219 0.23 2.16 -26.11
C MET A 219 -0.04 0.72 -26.58
N SER A 220 -1.16 0.11 -26.19
CA SER A 220 -1.49 -1.30 -26.42
C SER A 220 -2.50 -1.50 -27.54
#